data_AF-A0A3M1PHB3-F1
#
_entry.id   AF-A0A3M1PHB3-F1
#
_cell.length_a   1.000
_cell.length_b   1.000
_cell.length_c   1.000
_cell.angle_alpha   90.00
_cell.angle_beta   90.00
_cell.angle_gamma   90.00
#
_symmetry.space_group_name_H-M   'P 1'
#
loop_
_entity.id
_entity.type
_entity.pdbx_description
1 polymer ?
#
loop_
_entity_poly.entity_id
_entity_poly.type
_entity_poly.pdbx_seq_one_letter_code
_entity_poly.pdbx_strand_id
1 'polypeptide(L)'
;MVDFLFRKTVFPVLLETDTCLQGAKNQEQLDRIIRTREFKNKRFYHVIDSTGEGWMFSAEYEVISPLSTKKQRFKKSIIEFYNSFFAEEDEERRFVGRSLSSKKLSTLVAEIAQHSQKHLPA
;
A
#
# COMPACT_ATOMS: atom_id res chain seq x y z
N MET A 1 11.91 -5.00 -12.69
CA MET A 1 11.49 -3.58 -12.58
C MET A 1 10.02 -3.64 -12.88
N VAL A 2 9.16 -3.17 -11.98
CA VAL A 2 7.72 -3.39 -12.13
C VAL A 2 7.18 -2.57 -13.29
N ASP A 3 6.43 -3.23 -14.16
CA ASP A 3 5.78 -2.58 -15.29
C ASP A 3 4.35 -2.14 -14.94
N PHE A 4 3.84 -1.16 -15.68
CA PHE A 4 2.47 -0.67 -15.53
C PHE A 4 1.67 -0.96 -16.80
N LEU A 5 0.55 -1.65 -16.64
CA LEU A 5 -0.43 -1.82 -17.73
C LEU A 5 -1.45 -0.68 -17.73
N PHE A 6 -1.84 -0.26 -18.94
CA PHE A 6 -2.78 0.82 -19.26
C PHE A 6 -2.31 2.24 -18.87
N ARG A 7 -1.89 2.48 -17.63
CA ARG A 7 -1.40 3.79 -17.16
C ARG A 7 -0.53 3.66 -15.91
N LYS A 8 0.21 4.72 -15.59
CA LYS A 8 1.02 4.81 -14.37
C LYS A 8 0.19 5.22 -13.16
N THR A 9 0.60 4.72 -11.99
CA THR A 9 0.05 5.10 -10.68
C THR A 9 0.59 6.46 -10.21
N VAL A 10 -0.06 7.06 -9.19
CA VAL A 10 0.36 8.31 -8.56
C VAL A 10 0.95 8.04 -7.17
N PHE A 11 2.23 8.32 -7.00
CA PHE A 11 2.92 8.15 -5.72
C PHE A 11 2.48 9.17 -4.64
N PRO A 12 2.67 8.88 -3.34
CA PRO A 12 3.09 7.60 -2.79
C PRO A 12 2.05 6.49 -2.99
N VAL A 13 2.51 5.24 -3.00
CA VAL A 13 1.63 4.06 -3.07
C VAL A 13 1.82 3.16 -1.85
N LEU A 14 0.77 2.42 -1.51
CA LEU A 14 0.78 1.35 -0.51
C LEU A 14 0.63 0.03 -1.26
N LEU A 15 1.61 -0.85 -1.16
CA LEU A 15 1.63 -2.18 -1.76
C LEU A 15 1.37 -3.22 -0.68
N GLU A 16 0.32 -4.01 -0.85
CA GLU A 16 0.08 -5.19 -0.05
C GLU A 16 1.18 -6.23 -0.31
N THR A 17 1.71 -6.79 0.77
CA THR A 17 2.60 -7.95 0.76
C THR A 17 1.94 -9.08 1.53
N ASP A 18 2.59 -10.24 1.62
CA ASP A 18 2.06 -11.36 2.42
C ASP A 18 1.91 -11.03 3.91
N THR A 19 2.72 -10.11 4.44
CA THR A 19 2.81 -9.87 5.89
C THR A 19 2.29 -8.50 6.32
N CYS A 20 2.31 -7.50 5.43
CA CYS A 20 1.92 -6.14 5.77
C CYS A 20 1.62 -5.29 4.52
N LEU A 21 1.12 -4.08 4.76
CA LEU A 21 0.97 -3.05 3.74
C LEU A 21 2.17 -2.11 3.77
N GLN A 22 2.98 -2.10 2.70
CA GLN A 22 4.25 -1.37 2.61
C GLN A 22 4.16 -0.12 1.73
N GLY A 23 4.72 0.98 2.22
CA GLY A 23 4.71 2.26 1.52
C GLY A 23 5.91 2.50 0.62
N ALA A 24 5.66 2.93 -0.62
CA ALA A 24 6.67 3.44 -1.54
C ALA A 24 6.40 4.90 -1.91
N LYS A 25 7.41 5.76 -1.75
CA LYS A 25 7.31 7.19 -2.09
C LYS A 25 7.58 7.47 -3.57
N ASN A 26 8.24 6.55 -4.26
CA ASN A 26 8.62 6.66 -5.67
C ASN A 26 8.82 5.26 -6.27
N GLN A 27 9.09 5.22 -7.57
CA GLN A 27 9.29 4.00 -8.34
C GLN A 27 10.42 3.13 -7.78
N GLU A 28 11.55 3.72 -7.43
CA GLU A 28 12.72 2.99 -6.91
C GLU A 28 12.41 2.25 -5.60
N GLN A 29 11.67 2.90 -4.69
CA GLN A 29 11.23 2.26 -3.45
C GLN A 29 10.24 1.13 -3.71
N LEU A 30 9.34 1.30 -4.68
CA LEU A 30 8.39 0.26 -5.07
C LEU A 30 9.12 -0.97 -5.64
N ASP A 31 10.07 -0.75 -6.55
CA ASP A 31 10.92 -1.81 -7.10
C ASP A 31 11.71 -2.53 -6.01
N ARG A 32 12.23 -1.78 -5.03
CA ARG A 32 12.93 -2.37 -3.87
C ARG A 32 11.98 -3.25 -3.05
N ILE A 33 10.77 -2.80 -2.75
CA ILE A 33 9.79 -3.59 -1.98
C ILE A 33 9.47 -4.88 -2.72
N ILE A 34 9.18 -4.80 -4.03
CA ILE A 34 8.83 -5.97 -4.86
C ILE A 34 9.96 -7.02 -4.85
N ARG A 35 11.23 -6.58 -4.89
CA ARG A 35 12.38 -7.50 -4.86
C ARG A 35 12.69 -8.10 -3.49
N THR A 36 12.33 -7.40 -2.40
CA THR A 36 12.76 -7.75 -1.04
C THR A 36 11.67 -8.41 -0.21
N ARG A 37 10.41 -8.36 -0.65
CA ARG A 37 9.25 -8.86 0.09
C ARG A 37 8.67 -10.12 -0.54
N GLU A 38 7.87 -10.81 0.26
CA GLU A 38 7.22 -12.06 -0.15
C GLU A 38 5.84 -11.80 -0.76
N PHE A 39 5.60 -12.48 -1.87
CA PHE A 39 4.37 -12.44 -2.67
C PHE A 39 4.00 -13.86 -3.13
N LYS A 40 3.81 -14.78 -2.18
CA LYS A 40 3.56 -16.21 -2.42
C LYS A 40 2.13 -16.63 -2.11
N ASN A 41 1.44 -15.94 -1.20
CA ASN A 41 0.13 -16.39 -0.69
C ASN A 41 -1.06 -15.96 -1.57
N LYS A 42 -0.87 -15.05 -2.53
CA LYS A 42 -1.96 -14.51 -3.37
C LYS A 42 -1.53 -14.43 -4.82
N ARG A 43 -2.50 -14.62 -5.73
CA ARG A 43 -2.29 -14.39 -7.17
C ARG A 43 -2.17 -12.90 -7.50
N PHE A 44 -2.93 -12.07 -6.80
CA PHE A 44 -2.95 -10.62 -6.95
C PHE A 44 -2.90 -9.96 -5.58
N TYR A 45 -2.12 -8.89 -5.49
CA TYR A 45 -1.94 -8.06 -4.31
C TYR A 45 -2.56 -6.68 -4.54
N HIS A 46 -3.15 -6.10 -3.53
CA HIS A 46 -3.71 -4.76 -3.62
C HIS A 46 -2.61 -3.70 -3.62
N VAL A 47 -2.75 -2.72 -4.51
CA VAL A 47 -1.98 -1.48 -4.47
C VAL A 47 -2.97 -0.33 -4.26
N ILE A 48 -2.62 0.65 -3.44
CA ILE A 48 -3.43 1.85 -3.22
C ILE A 48 -2.55 3.04 -3.52
N ASP A 49 -2.98 3.89 -4.43
CA ASP A 49 -2.21 5.09 -4.78
C ASP A 49 -2.60 6.30 -3.95
N SER A 50 -1.91 7.43 -4.15
CA SER A 50 -2.15 8.65 -3.38
C SER A 50 -3.53 9.27 -3.62
N THR A 51 -4.22 8.90 -4.69
CA THR A 51 -5.60 9.31 -4.97
C THR A 51 -6.63 8.41 -4.27
N GLY A 52 -6.18 7.31 -3.66
CA GLY A 52 -7.04 6.29 -3.06
C GLY A 52 -7.65 5.35 -4.09
N GLU A 53 -7.19 5.41 -5.34
CA GLU A 53 -7.54 4.44 -6.35
C GLU A 53 -6.95 3.08 -5.97
N GLY A 54 -7.73 2.02 -6.19
CA GLY A 54 -7.26 0.66 -6.00
C GLY A 54 -6.67 0.11 -7.30
N TRP A 55 -5.53 -0.53 -7.15
CA TRP A 55 -4.71 -1.15 -8.18
C TRP A 55 -4.43 -2.60 -7.79
N MET A 56 -3.98 -3.40 -8.75
CA MET A 56 -3.54 -4.77 -8.50
C MET A 56 -2.11 -4.96 -8.95
N PHE A 57 -1.32 -5.66 -8.14
CA PHE A 57 0.00 -6.15 -8.46
C PHE A 57 -0.06 -7.67 -8.70
N SER A 58 0.49 -8.13 -9.82
CA SER A 58 0.75 -9.54 -10.08
C SER A 58 2.24 -9.81 -9.92
N ALA A 59 2.58 -10.63 -8.92
CA ALA A 59 3.97 -11.03 -8.69
C ALA A 59 4.50 -11.96 -9.79
N GLU A 60 3.64 -12.81 -10.36
CA GLU A 60 3.99 -13.70 -11.47
C GLU A 60 4.47 -12.94 -12.71
N TYR A 61 3.85 -11.80 -13.01
CA TYR A 61 4.17 -11.00 -14.20
C TYR A 61 4.95 -9.72 -13.89
N GLU A 62 5.28 -9.47 -12.62
CA GLU A 62 5.86 -8.19 -12.14
C GLU A 62 5.14 -6.94 -12.70
N VAL A 63 3.80 -6.94 -12.68
CA VAL A 63 2.98 -5.89 -13.29
C VAL A 63 1.98 -5.29 -12.31
N ILE A 64 1.82 -3.96 -12.36
CA ILE A 64 0.76 -3.20 -11.71
C ILE A 64 -0.28 -2.73 -12.74
N SER A 65 -1.56 -2.88 -12.40
CA SER A 65 -2.68 -2.53 -13.28
C SER A 65 -3.83 -1.87 -12.52
N PRO A 66 -4.52 -0.87 -13.11
CA PRO A 66 -5.66 -0.21 -12.49
C PRO A 66 -6.94 -1.06 -12.53
N LEU A 67 -6.89 -2.27 -13.11
CA LEU A 67 -8.04 -3.17 -13.24
C LEU A 67 -8.44 -3.87 -11.93
N SER A 68 -8.43 -3.15 -10.82
CA SER A 68 -8.88 -3.65 -9.52
C SER A 68 -10.40 -3.75 -9.44
N THR A 69 -10.90 -4.81 -8.81
CA THR A 69 -12.31 -4.94 -8.44
C THR A 69 -12.72 -3.93 -7.35
N LYS A 70 -11.75 -3.45 -6.54
CA LYS A 70 -11.94 -2.38 -5.56
C LYS A 70 -11.42 -1.07 -6.15
N LYS A 71 -12.30 -0.30 -6.79
CA LYS A 71 -11.93 0.92 -7.53
C LYS A 71 -11.57 2.11 -6.64
N GLN A 72 -12.14 2.24 -5.44
CA GLN A 72 -11.91 3.40 -4.58
C GLN A 72 -11.91 3.01 -3.10
N ARG A 73 -10.90 3.47 -2.34
CA ARG A 73 -10.78 3.26 -0.90
C ARG A 73 -10.91 4.60 -0.18
N PHE A 74 -11.85 4.68 0.76
CA PHE A 74 -11.99 5.84 1.64
C PHE A 74 -10.97 5.78 2.79
N LYS A 75 -10.66 6.92 3.40
CA LYS A 75 -9.69 7.06 4.51
C LYS A 75 -9.78 5.95 5.56
N LYS A 76 -11.00 5.72 6.08
CA LYS A 76 -11.27 4.67 7.08
C LYS A 76 -10.88 3.28 6.58
N SER A 77 -11.29 2.92 5.37
CA SER A 77 -10.98 1.62 4.78
C SER A 77 -9.50 1.38 4.47
N ILE A 78 -8.71 2.45 4.24
CA ILE A 78 -7.26 2.34 4.07
C ILE A 78 -6.61 2.05 5.42
N ILE A 79 -7.03 2.75 6.48
CA ILE A 79 -6.53 2.54 7.84
C ILE A 79 -6.88 1.13 8.33
N GLU A 80 -8.12 0.70 8.14
CA GLU A 80 -8.56 -0.66 8.50
C GLU A 80 -7.77 -1.72 7.74
N PHE A 81 -7.51 -1.51 6.45
CA PHE A 81 -6.71 -2.43 5.65
C PHE A 81 -5.24 -2.47 6.08
N TYR A 82 -4.66 -1.32 6.43
CA TYR A 82 -3.31 -1.28 7.00
C TYR A 82 -3.27 -2.02 8.35
N ASN A 83 -4.25 -1.75 9.23
CA ASN A 83 -4.30 -2.31 10.57
C ASN A 83 -4.70 -3.79 10.60
N SER A 84 -5.31 -4.35 9.54
CA SER A 84 -5.68 -5.77 9.51
C SER A 84 -4.50 -6.73 9.47
N PHE A 85 -3.29 -6.22 9.23
CA PHE A 85 -2.06 -7.01 9.27
C PHE A 85 -1.45 -7.15 10.66
N PHE A 86 -1.99 -6.43 11.65
CA PHE A 86 -1.43 -6.38 13.00
C PHE A 86 -2.49 -6.81 14.02
N ALA A 87 -2.03 -7.49 15.07
CA ALA A 87 -2.86 -7.81 16.22
C ALA A 87 -3.35 -6.53 16.92
N GLU A 88 -4.35 -6.63 17.79
CA GLU A 88 -4.87 -5.46 18.50
C GLU A 88 -3.85 -4.90 19.51
N GLU A 89 -3.04 -5.79 20.07
CA GLU A 89 -2.00 -5.52 21.08
C GLU A 89 -0.74 -4.85 20.49
N ASP A 90 -0.59 -4.84 19.15
CA ASP A 90 0.58 -4.28 18.46
C ASP A 90 0.39 -2.77 18.19
N GLU A 91 0.11 -2.01 19.24
CA GLU A 91 -0.31 -0.59 19.17
C GLU A 91 0.69 0.29 18.42
N GLU A 92 2.00 0.03 18.57
CA GLU A 92 3.04 0.83 17.92
C GLU A 92 3.02 0.68 16.39
N ARG A 93 2.68 -0.50 15.88
CA ARG A 93 2.63 -0.77 14.44
C ARG A 93 1.32 -0.33 13.82
N ARG A 94 0.24 -0.31 14.58
CA ARG A 94 -1.07 0.16 14.13
C ARG A 94 -1.03 1.64 13.83
N PHE A 95 -1.72 2.04 12.77
CA PHE A 95 -1.87 3.44 12.40
C PHE A 95 -3.13 4.02 13.04
N VAL A 96 -2.96 5.08 13.83
CA VAL A 96 -4.06 5.85 14.41
C VAL A 96 -4.21 7.16 13.64
N GLY A 97 -5.24 7.22 12.80
CA GLY A 97 -5.54 8.40 11.99
C GLY A 97 -6.07 9.56 12.84
N ARG A 98 -5.20 10.51 13.21
CA ARG A 98 -5.62 11.76 13.86
C ARG A 98 -6.19 12.74 12.81
N SER A 99 -7.31 13.38 13.13
CA SER A 99 -7.96 14.43 12.31
C SER A 99 -8.31 14.02 10.88
N LEU A 100 -9.11 12.96 10.71
CA LEU A 100 -9.47 12.42 9.40
C LEU A 100 -10.42 13.28 8.57
N SER A 101 -11.26 14.12 9.19
CA SER A 101 -12.27 14.91 8.46
C SER A 101 -11.64 15.95 7.52
N SER A 102 -10.66 16.72 8.00
CA SER A 102 -10.02 17.81 7.24
C SER A 102 -8.82 17.37 6.39
N LYS A 103 -8.25 16.18 6.64
CA LYS A 103 -7.03 15.70 5.96
C LYS A 103 -7.29 15.31 4.50
N LYS A 104 -6.38 15.61 3.56
CA LYS A 104 -6.48 15.07 2.20
C LYS A 104 -6.17 13.57 2.18
N LEU A 105 -6.78 12.82 1.26
CA LEU A 105 -6.53 11.38 1.14
C LEU A 105 -5.05 11.08 0.81
N SER A 106 -4.44 11.87 -0.08
CA SER A 106 -3.01 11.78 -0.40
C SER A 106 -2.11 11.97 0.81
N THR A 107 -2.45 12.89 1.72
CA THR A 107 -1.72 13.07 2.98
C THR A 107 -1.83 11.84 3.88
N LEU A 108 -3.02 11.25 4.00
CA LEU A 108 -3.19 10.01 4.77
C LEU A 108 -2.36 8.86 4.18
N VAL A 109 -2.38 8.67 2.86
CA VAL A 109 -1.59 7.64 2.19
C VAL A 109 -0.09 7.85 2.43
N ALA A 110 0.38 9.11 2.38
CA ALA A 110 1.77 9.45 2.67
C ALA A 110 2.15 9.17 4.14
N GLU A 111 1.28 9.49 5.09
CA GLU A 111 1.50 9.20 6.51
C GLU A 111 1.58 7.70 6.78
N ILE A 112 0.67 6.91 6.21
CA ILE A 112 0.70 5.43 6.32
C ILE A 112 1.97 4.89 5.67
N ALA A 113 2.33 5.40 4.49
CA ALA A 113 3.55 4.99 3.80
C ALA A 113 4.79 5.26 4.67
N GLN A 114 4.88 6.43 5.29
CA GLN A 114 5.96 6.77 6.21
C GLN A 114 5.94 5.91 7.48
N HIS A 115 4.76 5.64 8.04
CA HIS A 115 4.59 4.81 9.22
C HIS A 115 5.06 3.37 8.97
N SER A 116 4.64 2.78 7.85
CA SER A 116 5.06 1.43 7.44
C SER A 116 6.58 1.29 7.28
N GLN A 117 7.26 2.37 6.88
CA GLN A 117 8.71 2.39 6.70
C GLN A 117 9.50 2.36 8.02
N LYS A 118 8.90 2.81 9.13
CA LYS A 118 9.57 2.83 10.45
C LYS A 118 9.69 1.44 11.07
N HIS A 119 8.87 0.49 10.64
CA HIS A 119 8.77 -0.84 11.20
C HIS A 119 9.31 -1.93 10.25
N LEU A 120 10.22 -1.57 9.32
CA LEU A 120 10.96 -2.60 8.58
C LEU A 120 11.89 -3.34 9.55
N PRO A 121 11.91 -4.68 9.55
CA PRO A 121 13.04 -5.41 10.11
C PRO A 121 14.30 -4.97 9.34
N ALA A 122 15.36 -4.66 10.09
CA ALA A 122 16.68 -4.34 9.56
C ALA A 122 17.26 -5.50 8.74
#